data_AF-A0A955F8N0-F1
#
_entry.id   AF-A0A955F8N0-F1
#
_cell.length_a   1.000
_cell.length_b   1.000
_cell.length_c   1.000
_cell.angle_alpha   90.00
_cell.angle_beta   90.00
_cell.angle_gamma   90.00
#
_symmetry.space_group_name_H-M   'P 1'
#
loop_
_entity.id
_entity.type
_entity.pdbx_description
1 polymer ?
#
loop_
_entity_poly.entity_id
_entity_poly.type
_entity_poly.pdbx_seq_one_letter_code
_entity_poly.pdbx_strand_id
1 'polypeptide(L)'
;MKLTITGNVPSQKNRKIISINRATGKPFLRSAPSVKEWRAQAIPQLQQQFRGFVVTEYPIGVNIVVYYDNKRRHDLDNALGTVMDALTASGIIEDDDTSHIECITVQFGGHDKTNPRVEIYLDE
;
A
#
# COMPACT_ATOMS: atom_id res chain seq x y z
N MET A 1 3.32 -14.56 -7.72
CA MET A 1 2.64 -13.67 -8.70
C MET A 1 3.16 -12.23 -8.63
N LYS A 2 3.21 -11.46 -9.73
CA LYS A 2 3.60 -10.02 -9.74
C LYS A 2 2.39 -9.11 -9.97
N LEU A 3 2.24 -8.10 -9.12
CA LEU A 3 1.27 -6.99 -9.21
C LEU A 3 2.01 -5.65 -9.25
N THR A 4 1.43 -4.65 -9.91
CA THR A 4 2.04 -3.32 -10.01
C THR A 4 1.03 -2.21 -9.71
N ILE A 5 1.40 -1.24 -8.88
CA ILE A 5 0.62 -0.03 -8.63
C ILE A 5 1.39 1.16 -9.20
N THR A 6 0.78 1.95 -10.08
CA THR A 6 1.42 3.15 -10.65
C THR A 6 1.38 4.33 -9.68
N GLY A 7 2.41 5.17 -9.73
CA GLY A 7 2.52 6.40 -8.94
C GLY A 7 3.37 6.25 -7.68
N ASN A 8 3.72 7.39 -7.07
CA ASN A 8 4.44 7.40 -5.80
C ASN A 8 3.54 6.97 -4.65
N VAL A 9 3.95 5.97 -3.89
CA VAL A 9 3.28 5.59 -2.65
C VAL A 9 3.44 6.69 -1.59
N PRO A 10 2.35 7.22 -1.02
CA PRO A 10 2.42 8.24 0.02
C PRO A 10 2.74 7.63 1.39
N SER A 11 3.38 8.40 2.27
CA SER A 11 3.52 8.00 3.69
C SER A 11 2.20 8.20 4.44
N GLN A 12 1.49 7.12 4.72
CA GLN A 12 0.26 7.19 5.51
C GLN A 12 0.48 7.50 6.98
N LYS A 13 1.53 6.93 7.60
CA LYS A 13 1.81 7.13 9.05
C LYS A 13 2.08 8.60 9.36
N ASN A 14 2.85 9.28 8.51
CA ASN A 14 3.26 10.67 8.75
C ASN A 14 2.28 11.72 8.21
N ARG A 15 1.35 11.34 7.32
CA ARG A 15 0.35 12.27 6.75
C ARG A 15 -0.98 12.17 7.45
N LYS A 16 -0.99 12.46 8.75
CA LYS A 16 -2.20 12.53 9.57
C LYS A 16 -2.63 13.98 9.80
N ILE A 17 -3.93 14.22 9.72
CA ILE A 17 -4.56 15.54 9.89
C ILE A 17 -5.54 15.43 11.04
N ILE A 18 -5.51 16.40 11.96
CA ILE A 18 -6.54 16.56 12.98
C ILE A 18 -7.73 17.25 12.33
N SER A 19 -8.89 16.61 12.37
CA SER A 19 -10.16 17.15 11.88
C SER A 19 -11.18 17.17 13.00
N ILE A 20 -12.15 18.07 12.93
CA ILE A 20 -13.24 18.15 13.93
C ILE A 20 -14.45 17.41 13.38
N ASN A 21 -15.03 16.50 14.17
CA ASN A 21 -16.30 15.88 13.85
C ASN A 21 -17.41 16.92 14.09
N ARG A 22 -18.12 17.33 13.03
CA ARG A 22 -19.16 18.37 13.13
C ARG A 22 -20.35 17.98 14.00
N ALA A 23 -20.65 16.70 14.12
CA ALA A 23 -21.79 16.23 14.92
C ALA A 23 -21.49 16.20 16.42
N THR A 24 -20.24 15.90 16.81
CA THR A 24 -19.86 15.73 18.22
C THR A 24 -18.95 16.84 18.76
N GLY A 25 -18.39 17.68 17.89
CA GLY A 25 -17.40 18.70 18.22
C GLY A 25 -16.01 18.15 18.59
N LYS A 26 -15.83 16.82 18.61
CA LYS A 26 -14.58 16.19 19.06
C LYS A 26 -13.54 16.11 17.92
N PRO A 27 -12.24 16.35 18.22
CA PRO A 27 -11.18 16.14 17.25
C PRO A 27 -10.97 14.65 17.00
N PHE A 28 -10.61 14.30 15.77
CA PHE A 28 -10.20 12.95 15.38
C PHE A 28 -9.05 13.00 14.37
N LEU A 29 -8.25 11.93 14.35
CA LEU A 29 -7.13 11.80 13.43
C LEU A 29 -7.62 11.13 12.13
N ARG A 30 -7.34 11.75 10.99
CA ARG A 30 -7.61 11.17 9.67
C ARG A 30 -6.37 11.17 8.78
N SER A 31 -6.30 10.23 7.85
CA SER A 31 -5.28 10.26 6.81
C SER A 31 -5.51 11.44 5.85
N ALA A 32 -4.43 12.00 5.32
CA ALA A 32 -4.47 13.08 4.35
C ALA A 32 -5.20 12.67 3.05
N PRO A 33 -5.80 13.63 2.32
CA PRO A 33 -6.48 13.35 1.05
C PRO A 33 -5.64 12.57 0.04
N SER A 34 -4.36 12.92 -0.10
CA SER A 34 -3.40 12.23 -0.99
C SER A 34 -3.30 10.71 -0.74
N VAL A 35 -3.36 10.28 0.52
CA VAL A 35 -3.34 8.84 0.87
C VAL A 35 -4.63 8.17 0.44
N LYS A 36 -5.76 8.85 0.65
CA LYS A 36 -7.08 8.35 0.24
C LYS A 36 -7.20 8.25 -1.28
N GLU A 37 -6.73 9.26 -2.01
CA GLU A 37 -6.71 9.30 -3.47
C GLU A 37 -5.83 8.20 -4.04
N TRP A 38 -4.62 8.03 -3.50
CA TRP A 38 -3.73 6.95 -3.91
C TRP A 38 -4.35 5.58 -3.69
N ARG A 39 -4.93 5.31 -2.51
CA ARG A 39 -5.63 4.04 -2.24
C ARG A 39 -6.79 3.80 -3.19
N ALA A 40 -7.59 4.83 -3.47
CA ALA A 40 -8.73 4.73 -4.39
C ALA A 40 -8.29 4.40 -5.82
N GLN A 41 -7.06 4.74 -6.21
CA GLN A 41 -6.47 4.36 -7.50
C GLN A 41 -5.79 2.99 -7.44
N ALA A 42 -5.14 2.66 -6.32
CA ALA A 42 -4.39 1.41 -6.15
C ALA A 42 -5.30 0.17 -6.13
N ILE A 43 -6.43 0.23 -5.41
CA ILE A 43 -7.34 -0.92 -5.25
C ILE A 43 -7.87 -1.44 -6.60
N PRO A 44 -8.42 -0.60 -7.52
CA PRO A 44 -8.85 -1.08 -8.83
C PRO A 44 -7.71 -1.65 -9.68
N GLN A 45 -6.51 -1.06 -9.61
CA GLN A 45 -5.34 -1.57 -10.34
C GLN A 45 -4.98 -2.99 -9.88
N LEU A 46 -4.99 -3.22 -8.57
CA LEU A 46 -4.74 -4.51 -7.96
C LEU A 46 -5.82 -5.52 -8.39
N GLN A 47 -7.09 -5.18 -8.22
CA GLN A 47 -8.22 -6.04 -8.57
C GLN A 47 -8.26 -6.41 -10.06
N GLN A 48 -7.95 -5.45 -10.94
CA GLN A 48 -7.91 -5.69 -12.39
C GLN A 48 -6.79 -6.66 -12.78
N GLN A 49 -5.63 -6.59 -12.12
CA GLN A 49 -4.51 -7.51 -12.37
C GLN A 49 -4.75 -8.89 -11.79
N PHE A 50 -5.40 -8.96 -10.63
CA PHE A 50 -5.67 -10.21 -9.94
C PHE A 50 -6.92 -10.94 -10.46
N ARG A 51 -7.70 -10.34 -11.38
CA ARG A 51 -8.82 -10.96 -12.13
C ARG A 51 -9.84 -11.73 -11.28
N GLY A 52 -10.00 -11.38 -10.01
CA GLY A 52 -10.91 -12.06 -9.08
C GLY A 52 -10.40 -13.38 -8.51
N PHE A 53 -9.12 -13.71 -8.70
CA PHE A 53 -8.45 -14.70 -7.85
C PHE A 53 -8.39 -14.17 -6.41
N VAL A 54 -8.23 -15.05 -5.43
CA VAL A 54 -8.04 -14.72 -4.01
C VAL A 54 -6.95 -15.66 -3.51
N VAL A 55 -6.02 -15.15 -2.69
CA VAL A 55 -5.07 -16.05 -2.01
C VAL A 55 -5.83 -16.88 -0.99
N THR A 56 -5.76 -18.20 -1.11
CA THR A 56 -6.47 -19.13 -0.21
C THR A 56 -5.53 -19.95 0.69
N GLU A 57 -4.27 -20.11 0.30
CA GLU A 57 -3.28 -20.86 1.06
C GLU A 57 -2.38 -19.87 1.80
N TYR A 58 -2.42 -19.94 3.12
CA TYR A 58 -1.67 -19.07 4.03
C TYR A 58 -0.82 -19.90 5.00
N PRO A 59 0.26 -19.34 5.56
CA PRO A 59 0.76 -17.98 5.32
C PRO A 59 1.53 -17.84 4.01
N ILE A 60 1.64 -16.62 3.48
CA ILE A 60 2.40 -16.30 2.26
C ILE A 60 3.57 -15.35 2.53
N GLY A 61 4.53 -15.34 1.60
CA GLY A 61 5.58 -14.34 1.52
C GLY A 61 5.17 -13.14 0.64
N VAL A 62 5.54 -11.93 1.05
CA VAL A 62 5.30 -10.71 0.26
C VAL A 62 6.59 -9.94 0.07
N ASN A 63 6.96 -9.67 -1.19
CA ASN A 63 8.09 -8.82 -1.53
C ASN A 63 7.60 -7.56 -2.26
N ILE A 64 8.01 -6.39 -1.78
CA ILE A 64 7.59 -5.09 -2.26
C ILE A 64 8.82 -4.29 -2.71
N VAL A 65 8.81 -3.83 -3.96
CA VAL A 65 9.85 -2.96 -4.52
C VAL A 65 9.23 -1.60 -4.87
N VAL A 66 9.76 -0.54 -4.27
CA VAL A 66 9.20 0.82 -4.42
C VAL A 66 10.13 1.69 -5.26
N TYR A 67 9.56 2.33 -6.29
CA TYR A 67 10.24 3.29 -7.16
C TYR A 67 9.59 4.67 -7.03
N TYR A 68 10.40 5.69 -6.79
CA TYR A 68 9.94 7.09 -6.63
C TYR A 68 10.40 7.98 -7.78
N ASP A 69 9.59 8.99 -8.14
CA ASP A 69 9.93 9.95 -9.19
C ASP A 69 10.96 11.02 -8.77
N ASN A 70 11.25 11.09 -7.47
CA ASN A 70 12.03 12.15 -6.86
C ASN A 70 13.05 11.60 -5.86
N LYS A 71 14.05 12.43 -5.55
CA LYS A 71 15.14 12.13 -4.62
C LYS A 71 14.88 12.64 -3.19
N ARG A 72 13.63 12.90 -2.83
CA ARG A 72 13.31 13.25 -1.43
C ARG A 72 13.58 12.04 -0.55
N ARG A 73 13.78 12.28 0.74
CA ARG A 73 13.86 11.21 1.73
C ARG A 73 12.49 10.53 1.83
N HIS A 74 12.48 9.22 1.65
CA HIS A 74 11.33 8.34 1.86
C HIS A 74 11.76 7.21 2.78
N ASP A 75 10.91 6.85 3.74
CA ASP A 75 11.15 5.72 4.62
C ASP A 75 10.37 4.50 4.07
N LEU A 76 11.03 3.35 3.93
CA LEU A 76 10.43 2.16 3.32
C LEU A 76 9.28 1.56 4.15
N ASP A 77 9.34 1.66 5.46
CA ASP A 77 8.31 1.15 6.37
C ASP A 77 6.96 1.90 6.20
N ASN A 78 7.02 3.17 5.79
CA ASN A 78 5.85 3.98 5.47
C ASN A 78 5.19 3.52 4.17
N ALA A 79 6.01 3.19 3.17
CA ALA A 79 5.53 2.60 1.93
C ALA A 79 4.91 1.23 2.20
N LEU A 80 5.60 0.38 2.96
CA LEU A 80 5.15 -0.95 3.36
C LEU A 80 3.73 -0.92 3.92
N GLY A 81 3.51 -0.15 5.00
CA GLY A 81 2.19 -0.12 5.64
C GLY A 81 1.08 0.37 4.69
N THR A 82 1.38 1.36 3.84
CA THR A 82 0.41 1.90 2.87
C THR A 82 0.05 0.89 1.77
N VAL A 83 1.01 0.05 1.37
CA VAL A 83 0.82 -0.99 0.36
C VAL A 83 0.06 -2.19 0.93
N MET A 84 0.42 -2.66 2.14
CA MET A 84 -0.30 -3.76 2.81
C MET A 84 -1.77 -3.40 3.04
N ASP A 85 -2.02 -2.19 3.56
CA ASP A 85 -3.37 -1.63 3.68
C ASP A 85 -4.17 -1.69 2.36
N ALA A 86 -3.52 -1.45 1.22
CA ALA A 86 -4.16 -1.49 -0.09
C ALA A 86 -4.39 -2.92 -0.59
N LEU A 87 -3.49 -3.86 -0.29
CA LEU A 87 -3.65 -5.28 -0.60
C LEU A 87 -4.85 -5.86 0.14
N THR A 88 -4.93 -5.66 1.46
CA THR A 88 -6.06 -6.13 2.28
C THR A 88 -7.36 -5.47 1.83
N ALA A 89 -7.37 -4.14 1.63
CA ALA A 89 -8.56 -3.43 1.15
C ALA A 89 -9.00 -3.82 -0.27
N SER A 90 -8.10 -4.38 -1.09
CA SER A 90 -8.42 -4.89 -2.42
C SER A 90 -9.03 -6.29 -2.41
N GLY A 91 -8.93 -7.02 -1.29
CA GLY A 91 -9.40 -8.39 -1.14
C GLY A 91 -8.49 -9.45 -1.76
N ILE A 92 -7.25 -9.09 -2.11
CA ILE A 92 -6.24 -10.03 -2.64
C ILE A 92 -5.74 -10.94 -1.52
N ILE A 93 -5.44 -10.35 -0.37
CA ILE A 93 -5.14 -11.04 0.88
C ILE A 93 -6.28 -10.77 1.87
N GLU A 94 -6.54 -11.73 2.77
CA GLU A 94 -7.58 -11.62 3.79
C GLU A 94 -7.18 -10.64 4.90
N ASP A 95 -5.94 -10.73 5.40
CA ASP A 95 -5.37 -9.80 6.38
C ASP A 95 -3.84 -9.69 6.23
N ASP A 96 -3.24 -8.71 6.90
CA ASP A 96 -1.77 -8.50 6.94
C ASP A 96 -1.11 -8.99 8.25
N ASP A 97 -1.83 -9.79 9.03
CA ASP A 97 -1.37 -10.33 10.30
C ASP A 97 -0.39 -11.51 10.14
N THR A 98 0.15 -11.98 11.28
CA THR A 98 1.13 -13.08 11.30
C THR A 98 0.55 -14.45 10.98
N SER A 99 -0.77 -14.60 10.84
CA SER A 99 -1.40 -15.85 10.41
C SER A 99 -1.53 -15.92 8.88
N HIS A 100 -1.56 -14.77 8.21
CA HIS A 100 -1.62 -14.66 6.75
C HIS A 100 -0.27 -14.38 6.12
N ILE A 101 0.59 -13.60 6.78
CA ILE A 101 1.88 -13.18 6.22
C ILE A 101 3.02 -13.65 7.10
N GLU A 102 3.81 -14.60 6.60
CA GLU A 102 4.98 -15.13 7.33
C GLU A 102 6.25 -14.31 7.11
N CYS A 103 6.35 -13.62 5.96
CA CYS A 103 7.53 -12.87 5.59
C CYS A 103 7.16 -11.65 4.75
N ILE A 104 7.74 -10.49 5.10
CA ILE A 104 7.64 -9.27 4.30
C ILE A 104 9.05 -8.76 4.00
N THR A 105 9.35 -8.61 2.72
CA THR A 105 10.54 -7.91 2.25
C THR A 105 10.12 -6.59 1.60
N VAL A 106 10.75 -5.48 1.99
CA VAL A 106 10.56 -4.18 1.33
C VAL A 106 11.90 -3.64 0.84
N GLN A 107 11.94 -3.23 -0.43
CA GLN A 107 13.15 -2.81 -1.11
C GLN A 107 12.95 -1.45 -1.77
N PHE A 108 14.02 -0.65 -1.78
CA PHE A 108 14.08 0.55 -2.58
C PHE A 108 14.57 0.20 -3.99
N GLY A 109 13.69 0.26 -4.97
CA GLY A 109 14.00 -0.03 -6.38
C GLY A 109 14.74 1.10 -7.10
N GLY A 110 14.87 2.27 -6.47
CA GLY A 110 15.55 3.42 -7.03
C GLY A 110 14.61 4.54 -7.46
N HIS A 111 15.15 5.43 -8.28
CA HIS A 111 14.43 6.60 -8.79
C HIS A 111 14.03 6.40 -10.24
N ASP A 112 12.72 6.43 -10.51
CA ASP A 112 12.16 6.37 -11.85
C ASP A 112 11.24 7.57 -12.06
N LYS A 113 11.77 8.60 -12.71
CA LYS A 113 11.05 9.86 -12.94
C LYS A 113 9.87 9.69 -13.90
N THR A 114 9.96 8.72 -14.80
CA THR A 114 8.98 8.49 -15.86
C THR A 114 7.88 7.53 -15.45
N ASN A 115 8.20 6.56 -14.61
CA ASN A 115 7.29 5.50 -14.19
C ASN A 115 7.48 5.13 -12.70
N PRO A 116 7.18 6.05 -11.78
CA PRO A 116 7.13 5.71 -10.35
C PRO A 116 6.07 4.65 -10.12
N ARG A 117 6.38 3.63 -9.32
CA ARG A 117 5.51 2.48 -9.11
C ARG A 117 5.88 1.70 -7.87
N VAL A 118 4.96 0.84 -7.46
CA VAL A 118 5.20 -0.23 -6.50
C VAL A 118 5.03 -1.55 -7.23
N GLU A 119 6.04 -2.41 -7.14
CA GLU A 119 5.97 -3.79 -7.62
C GLU A 119 5.80 -4.70 -6.41
N ILE A 120 4.81 -5.59 -6.47
CA ILE A 120 4.46 -6.50 -5.37
C ILE A 120 4.57 -7.91 -5.92
N TYR A 121 5.27 -8.76 -5.19
CA TYR A 121 5.45 -10.16 -5.50
C TYR A 121 4.85 -10.95 -4.33
N LEU A 122 3.85 -11.78 -4.66
CA LEU A 122 3.24 -12.72 -3.73
C LEU A 122 3.87 -14.09 -3.99
N ASP A 123 4.56 -14.63 -2.99
CA ASP A 123 5.10 -15.98 -3.02
C ASP A 123 4.08 -16.89 -2.35
N GLU A 124 3.33 -17.63 -3.18
CA GLU A 124 2.45 -18.73 -2.79
C GLU A 124 3.29 -20.00 -2.56
#